data_AF-J4KMP0-F1
#
_entry.id   AF-J4KMP0-F1
#
_cell.length_a   1.000
_cell.length_b   1.000
_cell.length_c   1.000
_cell.angle_alpha   90.00
_cell.angle_beta   90.00
_cell.angle_gamma   90.00
#
_symmetry.space_group_name_H-M   'P 1'
#
loop_
_entity.id
_entity.type
_entity.pdbx_description
1 polymer ?
#
loop_
_entity_poly.entity_id
_entity_poly.type
_entity_poly.pdbx_seq_one_letter_code
_entity_poly.pdbx_strand_id
1 'polypeptide(L)'
;MPWRDRFNQIKNEFNDMIGGGSQQQQQQQQYCHQGGAAPPPPPVPPHPQHGAGGAPPPPIPHHPPPQGSRVYWQPQFLPHVDVSHEWDAKTGHGTDGWGNHELQNYTDQPQNAFHTQDGRLVLRAVANHSASNADQKYTSARLVSKQTLAHDRGVLSAVILSPCAEGIWPAFWLLPQEPFAWPTDGEIDIAETWNGDAENHSCLHWGQHDQPDRHRIRGTRIPDMRQRPVQYDFVWEQPGGEAGRGRMIWYIDGRPVMKATVPAGTRPLRDMTVLLNVAMGGNVCQDGEWGLGPVRV
;
A
#
# COMPACT_ATOMS: atom_id res chain seq x y z
N MET A 1 9.63 -11.14 -31.59
CA MET A 1 9.76 -9.81 -30.96
C MET A 1 8.56 -9.59 -30.02
N PRO A 2 8.54 -10.20 -28.82
CA PRO A 2 7.30 -10.37 -28.03
C PRO A 2 6.93 -9.20 -27.10
N TRP A 3 7.84 -8.27 -26.82
CA TRP A 3 7.60 -7.15 -25.89
C TRP A 3 6.70 -6.04 -26.49
N ARG A 4 6.78 -5.85 -27.81
CA ARG A 4 5.89 -4.94 -28.54
C ARG A 4 4.45 -5.42 -28.44
N ASP A 5 4.24 -6.73 -28.46
CA ASP A 5 2.90 -7.33 -28.41
C ASP A 5 2.25 -7.16 -27.03
N ARG A 6 3.01 -7.30 -25.93
CA ARG A 6 2.48 -7.05 -24.57
C ARG A 6 2.26 -5.56 -24.28
N PHE A 7 3.17 -4.68 -24.72
CA PHE A 7 2.94 -3.23 -24.58
C PHE A 7 1.77 -2.77 -25.44
N ASN A 8 1.62 -3.32 -26.65
CA ASN A 8 0.47 -3.08 -27.50
C ASN A 8 -0.81 -3.68 -26.91
N GLN A 9 -0.75 -4.85 -26.25
CA GLN A 9 -1.88 -5.45 -25.55
C GLN A 9 -2.33 -4.56 -24.38
N ILE A 10 -1.40 -4.11 -23.53
CA ILE A 10 -1.69 -3.16 -22.43
C ILE A 10 -2.22 -1.83 -22.99
N LYS A 11 -1.66 -1.34 -24.11
CA LYS A 11 -2.12 -0.14 -24.80
C LYS A 11 -3.52 -0.32 -25.42
N ASN A 12 -3.85 -1.51 -25.93
CA ASN A 12 -5.13 -1.83 -26.52
C ASN A 12 -6.21 -2.04 -25.45
N GLU A 13 -5.92 -2.80 -24.39
CA GLU A 13 -6.76 -2.92 -23.19
C GLU A 13 -7.04 -1.54 -22.57
N PHE A 14 -6.04 -0.65 -22.58
CA PHE A 14 -6.19 0.73 -22.14
C PHE A 14 -7.09 1.57 -23.05
N ASN A 15 -7.00 1.42 -24.37
CA ASN A 15 -7.84 2.15 -25.34
C ASN A 15 -9.30 1.67 -25.31
N ASP A 16 -9.53 0.36 -25.19
CA ASP A 16 -10.88 -0.23 -25.10
C ASP A 16 -11.61 0.23 -23.84
N MET A 17 -10.88 0.43 -22.73
CA MET A 17 -11.43 0.99 -21.49
C MET A 17 -11.71 2.50 -21.52
N ILE A 18 -11.22 3.25 -22.51
CA ILE A 18 -11.51 4.68 -22.68
C ILE A 18 -12.81 4.89 -23.48
N GLY A 19 -13.18 3.95 -24.37
CA GLY A 19 -14.37 4.06 -25.22
C GLY A 19 -15.72 3.90 -24.49
N GLY A 20 -15.76 3.33 -23.28
CA GLY A 20 -17.00 2.97 -22.59
C GLY A 20 -17.36 3.82 -21.35
N GLY A 21 -16.55 4.80 -20.97
CA GLY A 21 -16.59 5.41 -19.62
C GLY A 21 -17.58 6.56 -19.41
N SER A 22 -18.27 7.06 -20.44
CA SER A 22 -19.00 8.33 -20.35
C SER A 22 -20.34 8.27 -19.58
N GLN A 23 -20.92 7.08 -19.35
CA GLN A 23 -22.23 6.97 -18.67
C GLN A 23 -22.17 6.49 -17.21
N GLN A 24 -21.10 5.83 -16.76
CA GLN A 24 -20.97 5.40 -15.36
C GLN A 24 -20.34 6.45 -14.43
N GLN A 25 -19.66 7.46 -15.00
CA GLN A 25 -19.00 8.53 -14.22
C GLN A 25 -19.96 9.49 -13.50
N GLN A 26 -21.22 9.60 -13.94
CA GLN A 26 -22.19 10.49 -13.27
C GLN A 26 -22.98 9.82 -12.14
N GLN A 27 -23.07 8.49 -12.07
CA GLN A 27 -23.84 7.82 -11.02
C GLN A 27 -23.09 7.70 -9.67
N GLN A 28 -21.75 7.68 -9.68
CA GLN A 28 -20.99 7.50 -8.43
C GLN A 28 -20.84 8.80 -7.61
N GLN A 29 -21.00 9.97 -8.24
CA GLN A 29 -20.98 11.26 -7.54
C GLN A 29 -22.29 11.56 -6.79
N GLN A 30 -23.38 10.82 -7.04
CA GLN A 30 -24.70 11.15 -6.52
C GLN A 30 -25.10 10.38 -5.23
N TYR A 31 -24.33 9.36 -4.82
CA TYR A 31 -24.64 8.57 -3.63
C TYR A 31 -24.13 9.17 -2.29
N CYS A 32 -23.38 10.28 -2.34
CA CYS A 32 -22.96 10.99 -1.12
C CYS A 32 -24.07 11.85 -0.48
N HIS A 33 -25.30 11.86 -1.01
CA HIS A 33 -26.41 12.61 -0.45
C HIS A 33 -27.73 11.84 -0.54
N GLN A 34 -27.94 10.86 0.34
CA GLN A 34 -29.24 10.60 0.97
C GLN A 34 -29.14 9.41 1.94
N GLY A 35 -29.46 9.66 3.21
CA GLY A 35 -29.58 8.63 4.25
C GLY A 35 -30.78 7.73 3.98
N GLY A 36 -30.53 6.43 3.81
CA GLY A 36 -31.56 5.39 3.74
C GLY A 36 -30.94 4.03 4.01
N ALA A 37 -31.45 3.31 5.01
CA ALA A 37 -30.93 2.02 5.44
C ALA A 37 -31.14 0.93 4.36
N ALA A 38 -30.10 0.14 4.09
CA ALA A 38 -30.17 -1.03 3.23
C ALA A 38 -30.77 -2.25 3.97
N PRO A 39 -31.52 -3.14 3.30
CA PRO A 39 -32.14 -4.32 3.92
C PRO A 39 -31.10 -5.42 4.25
N PRO A 40 -31.37 -6.29 5.24
CA PRO A 40 -30.42 -7.29 5.70
C PRO A 40 -30.21 -8.44 4.69
N PRO A 41 -29.01 -9.04 4.64
CA PRO A 41 -28.69 -10.15 3.74
C PRO A 41 -29.35 -11.47 4.17
N PRO A 42 -29.58 -12.42 3.24
CA PRO A 42 -30.17 -13.73 3.53
C PRO A 42 -29.24 -14.62 4.39
N PRO A 43 -29.80 -15.57 5.17
CA PRO A 43 -29.03 -16.42 6.06
C PRO A 43 -28.13 -17.41 5.31
N VAL A 44 -26.92 -17.58 5.83
CA VAL A 44 -25.85 -18.45 5.31
C VAL A 44 -26.16 -19.94 5.61
N PRO A 45 -25.95 -20.89 4.68
CA PRO A 45 -26.09 -22.32 4.96
C PRO A 45 -25.01 -22.82 5.94
N PRO A 46 -25.28 -23.86 6.76
CA PRO A 46 -24.30 -24.32 7.75
C PRO A 46 -23.07 -24.98 7.08
N HIS A 47 -21.88 -24.57 7.53
CA HIS A 47 -20.60 -25.13 7.12
C HIS A 47 -20.42 -26.58 7.61
N PRO A 48 -19.88 -27.50 6.77
CA PRO A 48 -19.44 -28.81 7.24
C PRO A 48 -18.10 -28.71 8.00
N GLN A 49 -18.02 -29.39 9.15
CA GLN A 49 -16.80 -29.53 9.96
C GLN A 49 -15.84 -30.55 9.35
N HIS A 50 -14.62 -30.16 9.02
CA HIS A 50 -13.43 -31.04 8.91
C HIS A 50 -12.21 -30.16 9.23
N GLY A 51 -11.19 -30.54 10.01
CA GLY A 51 -10.48 -31.81 10.13
C GLY A 51 -8.99 -31.50 9.88
N ALA A 52 -8.10 -31.80 10.82
CA ALA A 52 -6.68 -31.44 10.75
C ALA A 52 -5.96 -32.17 9.58
N GLY A 53 -5.41 -31.39 8.64
CA GLY A 53 -4.64 -31.92 7.49
C GLY A 53 -4.63 -30.98 6.29
N GLY A 54 -4.08 -29.77 6.42
CA GLY A 54 -3.95 -28.83 5.31
C GLY A 54 -2.62 -29.01 4.57
N ALA A 55 -2.68 -29.27 3.25
CA ALA A 55 -1.52 -29.19 2.36
C ALA A 55 -0.90 -27.77 2.38
N PRO A 56 0.40 -27.61 2.06
CA PRO A 56 1.00 -26.28 1.96
C PRO A 56 0.24 -25.42 0.94
N PRO A 57 0.14 -24.10 1.18
CA PRO A 57 -0.54 -23.20 0.26
C PRO A 57 0.09 -23.30 -1.14
N PRO A 58 -0.72 -23.16 -2.21
CA PRO A 58 -0.21 -23.25 -3.58
C PRO A 58 0.89 -22.21 -3.81
N PRO A 59 1.89 -22.53 -4.65
CA PRO A 59 2.89 -21.55 -5.05
C PRO A 59 2.19 -20.35 -5.68
N ILE A 60 2.57 -19.15 -5.23
CA ILE A 60 2.10 -17.90 -5.82
C ILE A 60 2.56 -17.89 -7.28
N PRO A 61 1.68 -17.59 -8.25
CA PRO A 61 2.10 -17.41 -9.64
C PRO A 61 3.14 -16.28 -9.70
N HIS A 62 4.43 -16.65 -9.80
CA HIS A 62 5.46 -15.69 -10.11
C HIS A 62 5.23 -15.22 -11.54
N HIS A 63 4.91 -13.94 -11.73
CA HIS A 63 4.93 -13.32 -13.05
C HIS A 63 6.37 -12.91 -13.36
N PRO A 64 7.13 -13.67 -14.18
CA PRO A 64 8.48 -13.26 -14.54
C PRO A 64 8.43 -11.89 -15.26
N PRO A 65 9.46 -11.05 -15.06
CA PRO A 65 9.56 -9.78 -15.76
C PRO A 65 9.39 -9.97 -17.28
N PRO A 66 8.75 -9.04 -18.01
CA PRO A 66 8.63 -9.13 -19.46
C PRO A 66 9.99 -9.44 -20.11
N GLN A 67 10.05 -10.33 -21.11
CA GLN A 67 11.31 -10.67 -21.78
C GLN A 67 12.05 -9.42 -22.27
N GLY A 68 13.30 -9.25 -21.83
CA GLY A 68 14.14 -8.09 -22.10
C GLY A 68 14.10 -6.97 -21.05
N SER A 69 13.28 -7.11 -20.00
CA SER A 69 13.39 -6.26 -18.81
C SER A 69 14.54 -6.73 -17.91
N ARG A 70 15.23 -5.76 -17.32
CA ARG A 70 16.31 -5.99 -16.36
C ARG A 70 15.81 -5.53 -15.00
N VAL A 71 15.94 -6.39 -13.98
CA VAL A 71 15.83 -5.97 -12.58
C VAL A 71 16.99 -5.01 -12.31
N TYR A 72 16.67 -3.73 -12.12
CA TYR A 72 17.67 -2.70 -11.85
C TYR A 72 17.93 -2.54 -10.35
N TRP A 73 16.97 -2.94 -9.51
CA TRP A 73 17.09 -2.98 -8.06
C TRP A 73 16.24 -4.12 -7.50
N GLN A 74 16.80 -4.81 -6.50
CA GLN A 74 16.11 -5.80 -5.68
C GLN A 74 16.78 -5.79 -4.30
N PRO A 75 16.06 -5.50 -3.20
CA PRO A 75 16.65 -5.49 -1.87
C PRO A 75 17.03 -6.91 -1.43
N GLN A 76 18.10 -7.01 -0.65
CA GLN A 76 18.58 -8.29 -0.11
C GLN A 76 17.99 -8.55 1.27
N PHE A 77 17.17 -9.59 1.39
CA PHE A 77 16.52 -9.97 2.66
C PHE A 77 17.25 -11.13 3.34
N LEU A 78 18.56 -11.00 3.52
CA LEU A 78 19.40 -12.05 4.10
C LEU A 78 19.67 -11.77 5.59
N PRO A 79 19.61 -12.78 6.48
CA PRO A 79 19.81 -12.59 7.93
C PRO A 79 21.12 -11.93 8.36
N HIS A 80 22.16 -12.05 7.54
CA HIS A 80 23.49 -11.48 7.82
C HIS A 80 23.69 -10.09 7.20
N VAL A 81 22.68 -9.57 6.50
CA VAL A 81 22.65 -8.22 5.96
C VAL A 81 21.76 -7.39 6.87
N ASP A 82 22.31 -6.31 7.42
CA ASP A 82 21.54 -5.38 8.24
C ASP A 82 20.41 -4.76 7.42
N VAL A 83 19.23 -4.57 8.04
CA VAL A 83 18.11 -3.85 7.42
C VAL A 83 18.55 -2.46 6.94
N SER A 84 19.46 -1.83 7.69
CA SER A 84 20.03 -0.52 7.38
C SER A 84 20.89 -0.49 6.11
N HIS A 85 21.19 -1.64 5.48
CA HIS A 85 21.92 -1.67 4.21
C HIS A 85 21.12 -0.99 3.10
N GLU A 86 19.83 -1.36 2.96
CA GLU A 86 18.93 -0.91 1.90
C GLU A 86 17.93 0.16 2.37
N TRP A 87 17.72 0.27 3.68
CA TRP A 87 16.62 1.05 4.25
C TRP A 87 17.12 2.02 5.33
N ASP A 88 16.59 3.24 5.34
CA ASP A 88 16.70 4.15 6.47
C ASP A 88 15.46 4.02 7.36
N ALA A 89 15.67 3.87 8.67
CA ALA A 89 14.58 3.82 9.64
C ALA A 89 14.16 5.25 10.04
N LYS A 90 12.87 5.56 9.91
CA LYS A 90 12.28 6.76 10.50
C LYS A 90 11.83 6.41 11.92
N THR A 91 12.50 6.98 12.91
CA THR A 91 12.26 6.68 14.33
C THR A 91 11.43 7.76 15.01
N GLY A 92 10.79 7.43 16.13
CA GLY A 92 10.01 8.37 16.92
C GLY A 92 8.51 8.28 16.67
N HIS A 93 7.78 9.10 17.41
CA HIS A 93 6.33 9.26 17.29
C HIS A 93 5.92 10.27 16.19
N GLY A 94 6.91 10.99 15.61
CA GLY A 94 6.65 12.06 14.66
C GLY A 94 5.90 13.25 15.27
N THR A 95 5.63 14.26 14.45
CA THR A 95 4.73 15.35 14.85
C THR A 95 3.29 14.86 14.79
N ASP A 96 2.53 15.03 15.88
CA ASP A 96 1.11 14.67 16.00
C ASP A 96 0.77 13.23 15.57
N GLY A 97 1.63 12.26 15.91
CA GLY A 97 1.46 10.86 15.50
C GLY A 97 1.58 10.70 13.98
N TRP A 98 2.67 11.24 13.43
CA TRP A 98 2.96 11.31 11.99
C TRP A 98 1.87 11.98 11.14
N GLY A 99 1.16 12.97 11.72
CA GLY A 99 0.07 13.71 11.09
C GLY A 99 -1.28 12.97 11.05
N ASN A 100 -1.32 11.74 11.58
CA ASN A 100 -2.51 10.88 11.55
C ASN A 100 -2.96 10.42 12.94
N HIS A 101 -2.43 11.01 14.02
CA HIS A 101 -2.68 10.57 15.40
C HIS A 101 -2.34 9.09 15.63
N GLU A 102 -1.32 8.58 14.94
CA GLU A 102 -0.79 7.23 15.11
C GLU A 102 -0.24 7.04 16.54
N LEU A 103 -0.35 5.85 17.12
CA LEU A 103 -0.02 5.57 18.52
C LEU A 103 1.41 5.07 18.74
N GLN A 104 2.01 4.44 17.73
CA GLN A 104 3.30 3.79 17.85
C GLN A 104 4.46 4.79 17.90
N ASN A 105 5.52 4.37 18.57
CA ASN A 105 6.85 4.91 18.40
C ASN A 105 7.60 4.03 17.40
N TYR A 106 7.97 4.56 16.23
CA TYR A 106 8.78 3.79 15.29
C TYR A 106 10.23 3.66 15.80
N THR A 107 10.84 2.50 15.61
CA THR A 107 12.22 2.24 16.06
C THR A 107 13.05 1.57 14.97
N ASP A 108 14.37 1.58 15.14
CA ASP A 108 15.35 0.83 14.35
C ASP A 108 15.75 -0.50 15.03
N GLN A 109 14.99 -0.93 16.04
CA GLN A 109 15.32 -2.11 16.83
C GLN A 109 15.06 -3.40 16.04
N PRO A 110 15.91 -4.44 16.17
CA PRO A 110 15.72 -5.73 15.51
C PRO A 110 14.40 -6.44 15.88
N GLN A 111 13.74 -6.04 16.98
CA GLN A 111 12.42 -6.56 17.32
C GLN A 111 11.32 -6.08 16.35
N ASN A 112 11.51 -4.91 15.73
CA ASN A 112 10.52 -4.23 14.88
C ASN A 112 10.84 -4.37 13.38
N ALA A 113 12.11 -4.50 12.99
CA ALA A 113 12.49 -4.80 11.59
C ALA A 113 13.67 -5.77 11.54
N PHE A 114 13.51 -6.89 10.82
CA PHE A 114 14.56 -7.90 10.70
C PHE A 114 14.39 -8.78 9.45
N HIS A 115 15.49 -9.40 9.02
CA HIS A 115 15.48 -10.42 7.97
C HIS A 115 15.34 -11.83 8.57
N THR A 116 14.57 -12.67 7.90
CA THR A 116 14.35 -14.08 8.27
C THR A 116 15.30 -15.00 7.52
N GLN A 117 15.53 -16.21 8.05
CA GLN A 117 16.40 -17.22 7.41
C GLN A 117 15.97 -17.61 6.01
N ASP A 118 14.69 -17.49 5.69
CA ASP A 118 14.14 -17.88 4.41
C ASP A 118 13.95 -16.71 3.43
N GLY A 119 14.63 -15.59 3.67
CA GLY A 119 14.74 -14.53 2.66
C GLY A 119 13.62 -13.49 2.69
N ARG A 120 13.02 -13.21 3.86
CA ARG A 120 11.95 -12.20 4.02
C ARG A 120 12.35 -11.08 4.95
N LEU A 121 11.98 -9.85 4.60
CA LEU A 121 11.93 -8.72 5.51
C LEU A 121 10.62 -8.74 6.30
N VAL A 122 10.72 -8.66 7.63
CA VAL A 122 9.57 -8.61 8.54
C VAL A 122 9.56 -7.26 9.23
N LEU A 123 8.43 -6.56 9.14
CA LEU A 123 8.10 -5.41 9.99
C LEU A 123 7.10 -5.89 11.04
N ARG A 124 7.43 -5.68 12.31
CA ARG A 124 6.64 -6.15 13.44
C ARG A 124 6.20 -4.97 14.30
N ALA A 125 4.89 -4.75 14.34
CA ALA A 125 4.24 -3.95 15.36
C ALA A 125 4.14 -4.75 16.67
N VAL A 126 4.43 -4.12 17.81
CA VAL A 126 4.44 -4.74 19.14
C VAL A 126 3.65 -3.87 20.10
N ALA A 127 2.61 -4.45 20.69
CA ALA A 127 1.89 -3.89 21.84
C ALA A 127 2.43 -4.48 23.15
N ASN A 128 2.87 -3.63 24.06
CA ASN A 128 3.29 -3.98 25.42
C ASN A 128 2.58 -3.10 26.44
N HIS A 129 1.37 -3.50 26.82
CA HIS A 129 0.55 -2.76 27.80
C HIS A 129 1.16 -2.68 29.21
N SER A 130 2.15 -3.53 29.52
CA SER A 130 2.86 -3.52 30.79
C SER A 130 4.00 -2.50 30.85
N ALA A 131 4.37 -1.90 29.72
CA ALA A 131 5.43 -0.91 29.65
C ALA A 131 5.04 0.35 30.44
N SER A 132 5.93 0.77 31.35
CA SER A 132 5.78 2.03 32.10
C SER A 132 6.07 3.24 31.22
N ASN A 133 6.99 3.12 30.26
CA ASN A 133 7.26 4.14 29.26
C ASN A 133 6.20 4.10 28.14
N ALA A 134 5.56 5.23 27.86
CA ALA A 134 4.56 5.37 26.79
C ALA A 134 5.14 4.98 25.41
N ASP A 135 6.39 5.36 25.13
CA ASP A 135 7.07 5.08 23.85
C ASP A 135 7.38 3.59 23.63
N GLN A 136 7.23 2.78 24.68
CA GLN A 136 7.43 1.33 24.62
C GLN A 136 6.11 0.56 24.64
N LYS A 137 4.97 1.24 24.83
CA LYS A 137 3.65 0.58 24.82
C LYS A 137 3.29 0.11 23.43
N TYR A 138 3.64 0.88 22.42
CA TYR A 138 3.42 0.54 21.02
C TYR A 138 4.69 0.87 20.24
N THR A 139 5.32 -0.15 19.67
CA THR A 139 6.50 0.03 18.82
C THR A 139 6.27 -0.62 17.47
N SER A 140 6.85 -0.04 16.42
CA SER A 140 6.80 -0.60 15.08
C SER A 140 8.01 -0.16 14.26
N ALA A 141 8.02 -0.44 12.96
CA ALA A 141 9.03 0.03 12.03
C ALA A 141 8.41 0.86 10.90
N ARG A 142 9.13 1.92 10.49
CA ARG A 142 8.88 2.69 9.26
C ARG A 142 10.20 2.81 8.52
N LEU A 143 10.28 2.14 7.39
CA LEU A 143 11.48 2.04 6.56
C LEU A 143 11.29 2.86 5.28
N VAL A 144 12.35 3.54 4.86
CA VAL A 144 12.44 4.27 3.59
C VAL A 144 13.60 3.71 2.79
N SER A 145 13.41 3.36 1.52
CA SER A 145 14.48 2.82 0.71
C SER A 145 15.52 3.91 0.40
N LYS A 146 16.80 3.52 0.42
CA LYS A 146 17.89 4.39 -0.07
C LYS A 146 17.85 4.55 -1.58
N GLN A 147 17.35 3.52 -2.27
CA GLN A 147 17.15 3.53 -3.71
C GLN A 147 15.83 4.23 -4.05
N THR A 148 15.87 5.16 -5.00
CA THR A 148 14.65 5.73 -5.62
C THR A 148 14.21 4.86 -6.80
N LEU A 149 13.03 5.11 -7.38
CA LEU A 149 12.61 4.41 -8.60
C LEU A 149 13.60 4.60 -9.77
N ALA A 150 14.37 5.69 -9.78
CA ALA A 150 15.53 6.01 -10.63
C ALA A 150 15.31 6.02 -12.16
N HIS A 151 14.13 5.64 -12.63
CA HIS A 151 13.78 5.56 -14.04
C HIS A 151 12.45 6.23 -14.33
N ASP A 152 12.32 6.83 -15.51
CA ASP A 152 11.10 7.47 -15.99
C ASP A 152 9.99 6.47 -16.33
N ARG A 153 10.34 5.18 -16.43
CA ARG A 153 9.39 4.10 -16.64
C ARG A 153 9.86 2.87 -15.90
N GLY A 154 8.93 2.08 -15.40
CA GLY A 154 9.27 0.86 -14.71
C GLY A 154 8.07 0.17 -14.09
N VAL A 155 8.39 -0.91 -13.37
CA VAL A 155 7.47 -1.68 -12.56
C VAL A 155 8.14 -1.89 -11.22
N LEU A 156 7.45 -1.54 -10.14
CA LEU A 156 7.80 -1.87 -8.78
C LEU A 156 6.86 -2.98 -8.32
N SER A 157 7.42 -4.12 -7.93
CA SER A 157 6.65 -5.30 -7.54
C SER A 157 7.01 -5.72 -6.11
N ALA A 158 6.00 -6.05 -5.32
CA ALA A 158 6.16 -6.60 -3.98
C ALA A 158 5.18 -7.75 -3.76
N VAL A 159 5.63 -8.80 -3.07
CA VAL A 159 4.77 -9.89 -2.59
C VAL A 159 4.71 -9.77 -1.08
N ILE A 160 3.53 -9.44 -0.54
CA ILE A 160 3.36 -9.05 0.87
C ILE A 160 2.33 -9.96 1.50
N LEU A 161 2.67 -10.53 2.66
CA LEU A 161 1.68 -11.12 3.57
C LEU A 161 1.28 -10.04 4.58
N SER A 162 0.19 -9.35 4.28
CA SER A 162 -0.29 -8.25 5.12
C SER A 162 -0.97 -8.78 6.39
N PRO A 163 -0.63 -8.26 7.58
CA PRO A 163 -1.43 -8.55 8.76
C PRO A 163 -2.80 -7.87 8.63
N CYS A 164 -3.86 -8.57 9.03
CA CYS A 164 -5.20 -7.99 9.12
C CYS A 164 -5.67 -8.11 10.58
N ALA A 165 -5.63 -7.00 11.31
CA ALA A 165 -6.10 -6.91 12.68
C ALA A 165 -6.70 -5.52 12.93
N GLU A 166 -7.61 -5.45 13.90
CA GLU A 166 -8.12 -4.18 14.37
C GLU A 166 -6.98 -3.32 14.93
N GLY A 167 -7.05 -2.01 14.72
CA GLY A 167 -6.09 -1.07 15.27
C GLY A 167 -4.71 -1.02 14.61
N ILE A 168 -4.50 -1.68 13.46
CA ILE A 168 -3.26 -1.54 12.69
C ILE A 168 -3.52 -1.04 11.27
N TRP A 169 -2.51 -0.36 10.73
CA TRP A 169 -2.49 0.18 9.37
C TRP A 169 -1.13 -0.13 8.70
N PRO A 170 -1.00 -1.33 8.10
CA PRO A 170 0.11 -1.68 7.22
C PRO A 170 0.08 -0.89 5.92
N ALA A 171 1.23 -0.42 5.47
CA ALA A 171 1.37 0.33 4.22
C ALA A 171 2.63 -0.04 3.43
N PHE A 172 2.47 -0.12 2.10
CA PHE A 172 3.51 -0.14 1.07
C PHE A 172 3.21 0.96 0.06
N TRP A 173 4.07 1.96 0.03
CA TRP A 173 3.75 3.27 -0.54
C TRP A 173 5.02 4.02 -0.95
N LEU A 174 4.86 5.19 -1.57
CA LEU A 174 5.95 5.98 -2.12
C LEU A 174 5.83 7.45 -1.71
N LEU A 175 6.98 8.04 -1.36
CA LEU A 175 7.15 9.48 -1.19
C LEU A 175 8.40 9.96 -1.94
N PRO A 176 8.45 11.24 -2.36
CA PRO A 176 9.64 11.81 -2.97
C PRO A 176 10.82 11.76 -1.99
N GLN A 177 12.02 11.61 -2.52
CA GLN A 177 13.23 11.74 -1.72
C GLN A 177 13.28 13.10 -1.01
N GLU A 178 13.61 13.07 0.28
CA GLU A 178 13.73 14.27 1.11
C GLU A 178 14.80 15.25 0.59
N PRO A 179 14.61 16.57 0.78
CA PRO A 179 13.40 17.20 1.31
C PRO A 179 12.28 17.28 0.26
N PHE A 180 11.02 17.21 0.73
CA PHE A 180 9.81 17.36 -0.07
C PHE A 180 8.71 18.09 0.73
N ALA A 181 7.70 18.60 0.04
CA ALA A 181 6.53 19.24 0.61
C ALA A 181 5.27 18.39 0.37
N TRP A 182 4.66 17.88 1.45
CA TRP A 182 3.41 17.15 1.38
C TRP A 182 2.19 18.09 1.40
N PRO A 183 1.11 17.82 0.62
CA PRO A 183 0.98 16.75 -0.37
C PRO A 183 1.44 17.17 -1.77
N THR A 184 1.95 18.38 -1.96
CA THR A 184 2.16 18.98 -3.29
C THR A 184 3.17 18.20 -4.14
N ASP A 185 4.25 17.69 -3.54
CA ASP A 185 5.25 16.89 -4.24
C ASP A 185 4.78 15.45 -4.53
N GLY A 186 3.61 15.06 -4.01
CA GLY A 186 2.91 13.81 -4.29
C GLY A 186 3.17 12.68 -3.28
N GLU A 187 2.20 11.78 -3.19
CA GLU A 187 2.24 10.53 -2.41
C GLU A 187 1.47 9.45 -3.19
N ILE A 188 2.00 8.23 -3.22
CA ILE A 188 1.43 7.11 -3.97
C ILE A 188 1.36 5.88 -3.06
N ASP A 189 0.16 5.47 -2.73
CA ASP A 189 -0.07 4.32 -1.85
C ASP A 189 -0.47 3.13 -2.70
N ILE A 190 0.38 2.10 -2.67
CA ILE A 190 0.23 0.92 -3.51
C ILE A 190 -0.66 -0.08 -2.79
N ALA A 191 -0.33 -0.33 -1.51
CA ALA A 191 -1.10 -1.19 -0.65
C ALA A 191 -1.24 -0.62 0.75
N GLU A 192 -2.49 -0.36 1.15
CA GLU A 192 -2.86 0.00 2.51
C GLU A 192 -4.06 -0.84 2.94
N THR A 193 -4.07 -1.27 4.19
CA THR A 193 -5.28 -1.85 4.81
C THR A 193 -5.57 -1.15 6.10
N TRP A 194 -6.85 -0.90 6.37
CA TRP A 194 -7.25 -0.16 7.56
C TRP A 194 -8.05 -1.05 8.48
N ASN A 195 -7.65 -1.06 9.76
CA ASN A 195 -8.45 -1.67 10.82
C ASN A 195 -8.89 -3.13 10.57
N GLY A 196 -8.08 -3.89 9.81
CA GLY A 196 -8.36 -5.29 9.50
C GLY A 196 -9.52 -5.54 8.53
N ASP A 197 -9.95 -4.53 7.76
CA ASP A 197 -11.10 -4.59 6.84
C ASP A 197 -10.98 -5.60 5.66
N ALA A 198 -9.78 -6.16 5.45
CA ALA A 198 -9.44 -7.03 4.33
C ALA A 198 -9.71 -6.39 2.97
N GLU A 199 -9.56 -5.07 2.90
CA GLU A 199 -9.64 -4.25 1.70
C GLU A 199 -8.31 -3.54 1.49
N ASN A 200 -7.81 -3.55 0.25
CA ASN A 200 -6.67 -2.75 -0.12
C ASN A 200 -7.14 -1.37 -0.58
N HIS A 201 -6.67 -0.32 0.06
CA HIS A 201 -6.85 1.06 -0.37
C HIS A 201 -5.64 1.47 -1.20
N SER A 202 -5.83 1.64 -2.51
CA SER A 202 -4.83 2.29 -3.36
C SER A 202 -5.13 3.78 -3.39
N CYS A 203 -4.16 4.60 -3.00
CA CYS A 203 -4.34 6.03 -2.84
C CYS A 203 -3.32 6.82 -3.68
N LEU A 204 -3.70 8.04 -4.01
CA LEU A 204 -2.87 9.03 -4.68
C LEU A 204 -3.19 10.36 -4.04
N HIS A 205 -2.19 11.08 -3.51
CA HIS A 205 -2.36 12.40 -2.91
C HIS A 205 -1.50 13.43 -3.65
N TRP A 206 -2.06 14.63 -3.88
CA TRP A 206 -1.39 15.72 -4.58
C TRP A 206 -2.00 17.08 -4.23
N GLY A 207 -1.41 18.16 -4.74
CA GLY A 207 -2.00 19.50 -4.62
C GLY A 207 -1.86 20.11 -3.22
N GLN A 208 -2.79 21.00 -2.86
CA GLN A 208 -2.84 21.64 -1.54
C GLN A 208 -3.92 20.99 -0.69
N HIS A 209 -3.71 20.99 0.64
CA HIS A 209 -4.62 20.33 1.58
C HIS A 209 -6.05 20.92 1.57
N ASP A 210 -6.26 22.13 1.08
CA ASP A 210 -7.57 22.80 1.01
C ASP A 210 -8.31 22.59 -0.33
N GLN A 211 -7.68 21.97 -1.34
CA GLN A 211 -8.27 21.80 -2.67
C GLN A 211 -9.19 20.56 -2.77
N PRO A 212 -10.30 20.62 -3.52
CA PRO A 212 -11.28 19.52 -3.60
C PRO A 212 -10.74 18.28 -4.34
N ASP A 213 -9.92 18.46 -5.38
CA ASP A 213 -9.32 17.38 -6.17
C ASP A 213 -7.86 17.14 -5.76
N ARG A 214 -7.64 16.76 -4.49
CA ARG A 214 -6.30 16.59 -3.89
C ARG A 214 -5.93 15.15 -3.55
N HIS A 215 -6.88 14.24 -3.67
CA HIS A 215 -6.62 12.82 -3.46
C HIS A 215 -7.57 11.95 -4.27
N ARG A 216 -7.17 10.69 -4.45
CA ARG A 216 -8.01 9.65 -5.04
C ARG A 216 -7.76 8.36 -4.27
N ILE A 217 -8.84 7.72 -3.85
CA ILE A 217 -8.81 6.45 -3.12
C ILE A 217 -9.62 5.43 -3.92
N ARG A 218 -9.11 4.20 -4.00
CA ARG A 218 -9.86 3.06 -4.54
C ARG A 218 -9.64 1.81 -3.70
N GLY A 219 -10.72 1.40 -3.04
CA GLY A 219 -10.80 0.12 -2.33
C GLY A 219 -10.88 -1.07 -3.29
N THR A 220 -10.14 -2.13 -2.97
CA THR A 220 -10.23 -3.45 -3.62
C THR A 220 -10.30 -4.54 -2.57
N ARG A 221 -11.44 -5.22 -2.48
CA ARG A 221 -11.65 -6.28 -1.49
C ARG A 221 -10.78 -7.52 -1.78
N ILE A 222 -10.09 -8.03 -0.75
CA ILE A 222 -9.27 -9.24 -0.81
C ILE A 222 -9.61 -10.12 0.40
N PRO A 223 -10.70 -10.93 0.31
CA PRO A 223 -11.22 -11.67 1.46
C PRO A 223 -10.23 -12.64 2.11
N ASP A 224 -9.24 -13.11 1.36
CA ASP A 224 -8.22 -14.08 1.77
C ASP A 224 -6.86 -13.45 2.08
N MET A 225 -6.77 -12.12 2.19
CA MET A 225 -5.50 -11.37 2.38
C MET A 225 -4.65 -11.91 3.55
N ARG A 226 -5.28 -12.27 4.67
CA ARG A 226 -4.57 -12.80 5.85
C ARG A 226 -4.02 -14.22 5.68
N GLN A 227 -4.47 -14.93 4.65
CA GLN A 227 -4.23 -16.38 4.48
C GLN A 227 -3.13 -16.67 3.46
N ARG A 228 -2.77 -15.69 2.63
CA ARG A 228 -1.76 -15.85 1.58
C ARG A 228 -1.02 -14.54 1.33
N PRO A 229 0.21 -14.59 0.79
CA PRO A 229 0.81 -13.40 0.25
C PRO A 229 0.05 -12.91 -0.98
N VAL A 230 0.01 -11.59 -1.14
CA VAL A 230 -0.64 -10.87 -2.25
C VAL A 230 0.45 -10.20 -3.07
N GLN A 231 0.35 -10.28 -4.40
CA GLN A 231 1.25 -9.55 -5.29
C GLN A 231 0.68 -8.16 -5.59
N TYR A 232 1.50 -7.14 -5.35
CA TYR A 232 1.24 -5.76 -5.70
C TYR A 232 2.23 -5.30 -6.76
N ASP A 233 1.72 -4.71 -7.85
CA ASP A 233 2.57 -4.08 -8.85
C ASP A 233 2.15 -2.61 -9.06
N PHE A 234 3.14 -1.72 -9.10
CA PHE A 234 2.97 -0.33 -9.50
C PHE A 234 3.76 -0.08 -10.78
N VAL A 235 3.05 0.31 -11.84
CA VAL A 235 3.62 0.55 -13.16
C VAL A 235 3.54 2.03 -13.48
N TRP A 236 4.65 2.60 -13.97
CA TRP A 236 4.68 3.99 -14.40
C TRP A 236 5.38 4.20 -15.75
N GLU A 237 4.97 5.27 -16.41
CA GLU A 237 5.65 5.88 -17.54
C GLU A 237 5.47 7.40 -17.48
N GLN A 238 6.58 8.13 -17.28
CA GLN A 238 6.66 9.58 -17.18
C GLN A 238 7.87 10.06 -18.01
N PRO A 239 7.75 10.16 -19.34
CA PRO A 239 8.87 10.56 -20.19
C PRO A 239 9.44 11.92 -19.78
N GLY A 240 10.75 11.98 -19.53
CA GLY A 240 11.46 13.20 -19.17
C GLY A 240 11.30 13.61 -17.70
N GLY A 241 10.46 12.93 -16.91
CA GLY A 241 10.11 13.38 -15.56
C GLY A 241 9.27 14.66 -15.54
N GLU A 242 8.58 14.98 -16.64
CA GLU A 242 7.79 16.21 -16.74
C GLU A 242 6.59 16.17 -15.77
N ALA A 243 6.49 17.18 -14.90
CA ALA A 243 5.37 17.31 -13.97
C ALA A 243 4.03 17.42 -14.71
N GLY A 244 2.97 16.83 -14.16
CA GLY A 244 1.63 16.83 -14.79
C GLY A 244 1.52 15.95 -16.03
N ARG A 245 2.56 15.17 -16.37
CA ARG A 245 2.56 14.23 -17.49
C ARG A 245 2.97 12.86 -17.03
N GLY A 246 2.47 11.85 -17.72
CA GLY A 246 2.75 10.45 -17.41
C GLY A 246 1.53 9.70 -16.89
N ARG A 247 1.71 8.40 -16.72
CA ARG A 247 0.63 7.46 -16.37
C ARG A 247 1.12 6.49 -15.30
N MET A 248 0.18 6.11 -14.45
CA MET A 248 0.38 5.21 -13.32
C MET A 248 -0.74 4.17 -13.33
N ILE A 249 -0.40 2.91 -13.03
CA ILE A 249 -1.34 1.81 -12.90
C ILE A 249 -0.95 0.94 -11.71
N TRP A 250 -1.94 0.62 -10.89
CA TRP A 250 -1.82 -0.28 -9.74
C TRP A 250 -2.42 -1.62 -10.11
N TYR A 251 -1.75 -2.69 -9.71
CA TYR A 251 -2.22 -4.06 -9.88
C TYR A 251 -2.23 -4.80 -8.55
N ILE A 252 -3.21 -5.68 -8.41
CA ILE A 252 -3.31 -6.66 -7.32
C ILE A 252 -3.50 -8.02 -7.98
N ASP A 253 -2.61 -8.96 -7.67
CA ASP A 253 -2.58 -10.32 -8.25
C ASP A 253 -2.71 -10.30 -9.78
N GLY A 254 -1.95 -9.40 -10.42
CA GLY A 254 -1.91 -9.21 -11.87
C GLY A 254 -3.14 -8.52 -12.49
N ARG A 255 -4.13 -8.10 -11.70
CA ARG A 255 -5.33 -7.39 -12.18
C ARG A 255 -5.20 -5.88 -11.96
N PRO A 256 -5.44 -5.03 -12.97
CA PRO A 256 -5.38 -3.58 -12.79
C PRO A 256 -6.54 -3.11 -11.91
N VAL A 257 -6.22 -2.45 -10.79
CA VAL A 257 -7.21 -1.98 -9.82
C VAL A 257 -7.35 -0.46 -9.81
N MET A 258 -6.31 0.30 -10.15
CA MET A 258 -6.39 1.76 -10.25
C MET A 258 -5.53 2.26 -11.41
N LYS A 259 -5.95 3.37 -12.03
CA LYS A 259 -5.16 4.09 -13.04
C LYS A 259 -5.28 5.59 -12.80
N ALA A 260 -4.18 6.31 -13.01
CA ALA A 260 -4.15 7.76 -12.91
C ALA A 260 -3.12 8.35 -13.88
N THR A 261 -3.28 9.63 -14.23
CA THR A 261 -2.20 10.44 -14.78
C THR A 261 -1.38 11.02 -13.63
N VAL A 262 -0.10 11.30 -13.86
CA VAL A 262 0.72 12.01 -12.87
C VAL A 262 0.14 13.42 -12.68
N PRO A 263 -0.28 13.82 -11.48
CA PRO A 263 -0.81 15.16 -11.23
C PRO A 263 0.23 16.26 -11.48
N ALA A 264 -0.24 17.48 -11.74
CA ALA A 264 0.64 18.65 -11.76
C ALA A 264 1.18 18.92 -10.35
N GLY A 265 2.45 19.33 -10.25
CA GLY A 265 3.14 19.57 -8.96
C GLY A 265 3.83 18.34 -8.39
N THR A 266 3.36 17.12 -8.69
CA THR A 266 4.04 15.89 -8.27
C THR A 266 5.47 15.86 -8.77
N ARG A 267 6.42 15.51 -7.88
CA ARG A 267 7.82 15.33 -8.26
C ARG A 267 7.97 14.20 -9.28
N PRO A 268 9.07 14.19 -10.07
CA PRO A 268 9.34 13.10 -10.99
C PRO A 268 9.28 11.75 -10.26
N LEU A 269 8.58 10.76 -10.83
CA LEU A 269 8.40 9.46 -10.22
C LEU A 269 9.74 8.74 -9.99
N ARG A 270 10.76 9.01 -10.83
CA ARG A 270 12.13 8.53 -10.62
C ARG A 270 12.76 8.96 -9.30
N ASP A 271 12.25 10.01 -8.65
CA ASP A 271 12.76 10.54 -7.38
C ASP A 271 12.00 9.96 -6.18
N MET A 272 10.98 9.13 -6.41
CA MET A 272 10.21 8.50 -5.35
C MET A 272 11.01 7.38 -4.69
N THR A 273 10.99 7.36 -3.36
CA THR A 273 11.49 6.29 -2.49
C THR A 273 10.36 5.34 -2.12
N VAL A 274 10.71 4.10 -1.78
CA VAL A 274 9.77 3.09 -1.28
C VAL A 274 9.67 3.18 0.24
N LEU A 275 8.44 3.19 0.75
CA LEU A 275 8.16 3.15 2.17
C LEU A 275 7.41 1.88 2.55
N LEU A 276 7.79 1.34 3.71
CA LEU A 276 7.15 0.20 4.35
C LEU A 276 6.94 0.53 5.83
N ASN A 277 5.71 0.38 6.32
CA ASN A 277 5.43 0.51 7.76
C ASN A 277 4.21 -0.31 8.18
N VAL A 278 4.08 -0.48 9.50
CA VAL A 278 2.85 -0.90 10.16
C VAL A 278 2.52 0.13 11.22
N ALA A 279 1.62 1.06 10.91
CA ALA A 279 1.09 2.00 11.88
C ALA A 279 0.12 1.29 12.84
N MET A 280 -0.11 1.89 14.01
CA MET A 280 -1.03 1.42 15.05
C MET A 280 -1.95 2.56 15.45
N GLY A 281 -3.26 2.34 15.44
CA GLY A 281 -4.26 3.38 15.64
C GLY A 281 -4.26 4.40 14.50
N GLY A 282 -4.39 5.67 14.85
CA GLY A 282 -4.55 6.76 13.89
C GLY A 282 -5.97 6.90 13.34
N ASN A 283 -6.17 7.98 12.58
CA ASN A 283 -7.50 8.42 12.11
C ASN A 283 -8.26 7.33 11.33
N VAL A 284 -7.55 6.52 10.54
CA VAL A 284 -8.14 5.45 9.71
C VAL A 284 -8.49 4.19 10.48
N CYS A 285 -8.02 4.06 11.73
CA CYS A 285 -8.38 2.95 12.62
C CYS A 285 -9.45 3.33 13.66
N GLN A 286 -10.01 4.54 13.56
CA GLN A 286 -11.07 5.00 14.46
C GLN A 286 -12.43 4.85 13.79
N ASP A 287 -13.14 3.78 14.13
CA ASP A 287 -14.59 3.72 13.93
C ASP A 287 -15.30 4.06 15.24
N GLY A 288 -15.87 5.28 15.30
CA GLY A 288 -17.04 5.54 16.12
C GLY A 288 -17.02 6.82 16.96
N GLU A 289 -17.91 7.74 16.60
CA GLU A 289 -18.66 8.60 17.53
C GLU A 289 -19.46 7.80 18.61
N TRP A 290 -19.12 6.54 18.90
CA TRP A 290 -19.99 5.58 19.61
C TRP A 290 -19.33 4.86 20.79
N GLY A 291 -18.30 5.44 21.42
CA GLY A 291 -17.92 5.04 22.79
C GLY A 291 -17.41 3.60 22.92
N LEU A 292 -16.70 3.08 21.92
CA LEU A 292 -15.84 1.93 22.13
C LEU A 292 -14.51 2.44 22.70
N GLY A 293 -14.14 1.90 23.86
CA GLY A 293 -12.92 2.23 24.59
C GLY A 293 -11.64 1.99 23.79
N PRO A 294 -10.46 2.25 24.40
CA PRO A 294 -9.18 2.31 23.69
C PRO A 294 -8.96 1.08 22.81
N VAL A 295 -8.46 1.35 21.59
CA VAL A 295 -8.02 0.37 20.58
C VAL A 295 -7.39 -0.84 21.28
N ARG A 296 -8.07 -1.99 21.22
CA ARG A 296 -7.55 -3.26 21.73
C ARG A 296 -6.85 -3.95 20.55
N VAL A 297 -5.51 -3.84 20.52
CA VAL A 297 -4.63 -4.69 19.71
C VAL A 297 -4.22 -5.90 20.57
#